data_AF-A0ABD5NJK4-F1
#
_entry.id   AF-A0ABD5NJK4-F1
#
_cell.length_a   1.000
_cell.length_b   1.000
_cell.length_c   1.000
_cell.angle_alpha   90.00
_cell.angle_beta   90.00
_cell.angle_gamma   90.00
#
_symmetry.space_group_name_H-M   'P 1'
#
loop_
_entity.id
_entity.type
_entity.pdbx_description
1 polymer ?
#
loop_
_entity_poly.entity_id
_entity_poly.type
_entity_poly.pdbx_seq_one_letter_code
_entity_poly.pdbx_strand_id
1 'polypeptide(L)'
;MSASKPNVLLIHCHDLGRYLGCYGADVETPNIDALADDGICFERHFGTAPQCSPSRGSLMTGRYPHVNGLMGLAHGHWELHDDEQILPQYLAADGYETHLFGLQHITQDTDRLGYEYVHSEGNLYPGVSPSVHQVNRAKNVTDVVTTFLEKGAFDAPFFASVGFFEVHRVEEANGRYGFQHDLYEADEPDDVTPLPYLPDRRGIRQDLAEMHGMVYAIDDAIGRIRACLTETGLVDETLVVFTTEHGIAFPRAKGTCYNPGIEAALIVSHPDRASGGRRVEELVSNVDVLPTLLDVLDVPVPADLNGRSFAPLLAGDPYEAREEIHAEMTWHDMYNPIRAIRTERFKYIRNFWYLHHVYLPRDVFASEAGREVREAEAVPLRPFEELYDLREGPTEMDNVADEPRYDDRRRELAARLHDWMVETDDPLLDGPIPPGGFSSIMAWPDEAT
;
A
#
# COMPACT_ATOMS: atom_id res chain seq x y z
N MET A 1 12.31 -36.11 -3.06
CA MET A 1 12.94 -35.15 -2.14
C MET A 1 11.89 -34.10 -1.89
N SER A 2 11.63 -33.70 -0.64
CA SER A 2 10.81 -32.50 -0.39
C SER A 2 11.51 -31.36 -1.13
N ALA A 3 10.80 -30.61 -1.98
CA ALA A 3 11.38 -29.40 -2.55
C ALA A 3 11.84 -28.50 -1.38
N SER A 4 13.01 -27.88 -1.49
CA SER A 4 13.44 -26.88 -0.50
C SER A 4 12.42 -25.74 -0.48
N LYS A 5 12.14 -25.22 0.72
CA LYS A 5 11.32 -24.01 0.86
C LYS A 5 12.05 -22.84 0.19
N PRO A 6 11.37 -22.01 -0.61
CA PRO A 6 12.04 -20.90 -1.30
C PRO A 6 12.35 -19.77 -0.31
N ASN A 7 13.38 -18.99 -0.63
CA ASN A 7 13.57 -17.65 -0.07
C ASN A 7 12.43 -16.73 -0.53
N VAL A 8 12.21 -15.64 0.20
CA VAL A 8 11.16 -14.67 -0.14
C VAL A 8 11.71 -13.25 -0.08
N LEU A 9 11.56 -12.51 -1.18
CA LEU A 9 11.77 -11.06 -1.23
C LEU A 9 10.42 -10.36 -1.36
N LEU A 10 9.97 -9.71 -0.28
CA LEU A 10 8.80 -8.83 -0.31
C LEU A 10 9.26 -7.39 -0.49
N ILE A 11 9.20 -6.90 -1.72
CA ILE A 11 9.56 -5.53 -2.09
C ILE A 11 8.30 -4.66 -2.09
N HIS A 12 8.30 -3.57 -1.32
CA HIS A 12 7.18 -2.64 -1.22
C HIS A 12 7.61 -1.18 -1.31
N CYS A 13 6.81 -0.40 -2.03
CA CYS A 13 7.05 1.02 -2.28
C CYS A 13 5.95 1.88 -1.69
N HIS A 14 6.31 3.11 -1.33
CA HIS A 14 5.39 4.13 -0.86
C HIS A 14 4.63 4.80 -2.01
N ASP A 15 3.34 5.11 -1.81
CA ASP A 15 2.58 6.10 -2.58
C ASP A 15 2.62 5.87 -4.12
N LEU A 16 2.77 4.62 -4.57
CA LEU A 16 2.98 4.28 -5.99
C LEU A 16 1.72 3.73 -6.68
N GLY A 17 0.80 3.14 -5.91
CA GLY A 17 -0.40 2.50 -6.45
C GLY A 17 -0.08 1.52 -7.57
N ARG A 18 -0.72 1.70 -8.73
CA ARG A 18 -0.47 0.97 -9.98
C ARG A 18 0.15 1.86 -11.06
N TYR A 19 0.81 2.95 -10.70
CA TYR A 19 1.37 3.89 -11.67
C TYR A 19 2.69 3.36 -12.27
N LEU A 20 2.57 2.32 -13.11
CA LEU A 20 3.65 1.54 -13.71
C LEU A 20 3.28 1.16 -15.15
N GLY A 21 4.28 0.96 -16.02
CA GLY A 21 4.10 0.61 -17.43
C GLY A 21 3.27 -0.66 -17.66
N CYS A 22 3.55 -1.73 -16.89
CA CYS A 22 2.81 -2.99 -16.93
C CYS A 22 1.32 -2.90 -16.49
N TYR A 23 0.92 -1.76 -15.92
CA TYR A 23 -0.47 -1.42 -15.59
C TYR A 23 -1.07 -0.36 -16.54
N GLY A 24 -0.32 0.07 -17.54
CA GLY A 24 -0.74 1.04 -18.56
C GLY A 24 -0.58 2.50 -18.14
N ALA A 25 0.19 2.79 -17.09
CA ALA A 25 0.54 4.17 -16.76
C ALA A 25 1.56 4.73 -17.75
N ASP A 26 1.55 6.05 -17.94
CA ASP A 26 2.45 6.77 -18.85
C ASP A 26 3.80 7.04 -18.18
N VAL A 27 4.55 5.98 -17.87
CA VAL A 27 5.90 6.03 -17.29
C VAL A 27 6.70 4.80 -17.72
N GLU A 28 7.97 4.96 -18.04
CA GLU A 28 8.84 3.84 -18.43
C GLU A 28 9.35 3.08 -17.21
N THR A 29 8.95 1.81 -17.09
CA THR A 29 9.40 0.90 -16.02
C THR A 29 9.88 -0.45 -16.56
N PRO A 30 10.90 -0.48 -17.43
CA PRO A 30 11.27 -1.69 -18.16
C PRO A 30 11.67 -2.87 -17.26
N ASN A 31 12.25 -2.64 -16.09
CA ASN A 31 12.68 -3.72 -15.20
C ASN A 31 11.49 -4.33 -14.43
N ILE A 32 10.54 -3.49 -14.00
CA ILE A 32 9.28 -3.92 -13.38
C ILE A 32 8.37 -4.58 -14.42
N ASP A 33 8.33 -4.05 -15.64
CA ASP A 33 7.57 -4.63 -16.74
C ASP A 33 8.12 -6.02 -17.09
N ALA A 34 9.45 -6.17 -17.14
CA ALA A 34 10.08 -7.47 -17.29
C ALA A 34 9.81 -8.41 -16.09
N LEU A 35 9.68 -7.89 -14.87
CA LEU A 35 9.29 -8.70 -13.71
C LEU A 35 7.85 -9.23 -13.87
N ALA A 36 6.94 -8.39 -14.40
CA ALA A 36 5.57 -8.77 -14.71
C ALA A 36 5.49 -9.80 -15.85
N ASP A 37 6.28 -9.61 -16.91
CA ASP A 37 6.35 -10.51 -18.05
C ASP A 37 6.91 -11.89 -17.68
N ASP A 38 7.86 -11.95 -16.75
CA ASP A 38 8.41 -13.22 -16.25
C ASP A 38 7.46 -13.88 -15.24
N GLY A 39 6.72 -13.09 -14.46
CA GLY A 39 5.90 -13.51 -13.33
C GLY A 39 4.38 -13.56 -13.60
N ILE A 40 3.62 -13.16 -12.58
CA ILE A 40 2.16 -13.01 -12.59
C ILE A 40 1.83 -11.61 -12.11
N CYS A 41 1.09 -10.86 -12.93
CA CYS A 41 0.60 -9.51 -12.61
C CYS A 41 -0.89 -9.55 -12.24
N PHE A 42 -1.24 -9.02 -11.06
CA PHE A 42 -2.63 -8.97 -10.60
C PHE A 42 -3.25 -7.63 -11.00
N GLU A 43 -4.24 -7.67 -11.88
CA GLU A 43 -4.89 -6.48 -12.41
C GLU A 43 -5.82 -5.80 -11.39
N ARG A 44 -6.41 -6.58 -10.49
CA ARG A 44 -7.42 -6.08 -9.54
C ARG A 44 -6.99 -6.29 -8.09
N HIS A 45 -5.84 -5.71 -7.77
CA HIS A 45 -5.29 -5.68 -6.43
C HIS A 45 -5.46 -4.30 -5.76
N PHE A 46 -5.82 -4.33 -4.47
CA PHE A 46 -6.18 -3.12 -3.73
C PHE A 46 -5.68 -3.11 -2.27
N GLY A 47 -5.18 -1.97 -1.82
CA GLY A 47 -4.93 -1.68 -0.42
C GLY A 47 -6.22 -1.67 0.41
N THR A 48 -6.08 -1.98 1.70
CA THR A 48 -7.18 -1.92 2.67
C THR A 48 -7.41 -0.51 3.21
N ALA A 49 -6.44 0.39 3.04
CA ALA A 49 -6.53 1.77 3.47
C ALA A 49 -5.78 2.68 2.49
N PRO A 50 -6.24 3.92 2.27
CA PRO A 50 -5.58 4.87 1.38
C PRO A 50 -4.46 5.65 2.08
N GLN A 51 -3.78 5.00 3.03
CA GLN A 51 -2.75 5.58 3.88
C GLN A 51 -1.75 4.52 4.36
N CYS A 52 -0.50 4.97 4.54
CA CYS A 52 0.65 4.10 4.56
C CYS A 52 0.67 3.11 5.74
N SER A 53 0.73 3.57 6.99
CA SER A 53 0.84 2.67 8.15
C SER A 53 -0.33 1.67 8.22
N PRO A 54 -1.59 2.08 8.11
CA PRO A 54 -2.73 1.14 8.19
C PRO A 54 -2.75 0.10 7.06
N SER A 55 -2.43 0.50 5.83
CA SER A 55 -2.38 -0.45 4.72
C SER A 55 -1.20 -1.43 4.86
N ARG A 56 -0.03 -0.96 5.28
CA ARG A 56 1.13 -1.79 5.60
C ARG A 56 0.86 -2.72 6.78
N GLY A 57 0.13 -2.26 7.79
CA GLY A 57 -0.34 -3.09 8.91
C GLY A 57 -1.18 -4.25 8.40
N SER A 58 -2.09 -3.99 7.46
CA SER A 58 -2.93 -5.04 6.87
C SER A 58 -2.14 -6.02 6.02
N LEU A 59 -1.20 -5.52 5.22
CA LEU A 59 -0.26 -6.34 4.45
C LEU A 59 0.53 -7.30 5.34
N MET A 60 0.98 -6.80 6.50
CA MET A 60 1.86 -7.54 7.42
C MET A 60 1.12 -8.40 8.44
N THR A 61 -0.17 -8.17 8.71
CA THR A 61 -0.96 -8.95 9.70
C THR A 61 -2.02 -9.84 9.06
N GLY A 62 -2.43 -9.56 7.82
CA GLY A 62 -3.60 -10.21 7.23
C GLY A 62 -4.92 -9.82 7.89
N ARG A 63 -4.96 -8.69 8.61
CA ARG A 63 -6.13 -8.17 9.34
C ARG A 63 -6.39 -6.70 9.00
N TYR A 64 -7.66 -6.29 8.98
CA TYR A 64 -8.03 -4.91 8.64
C TYR A 64 -7.52 -3.90 9.68
N PRO A 65 -7.29 -2.62 9.30
CA PRO A 65 -6.81 -1.58 10.22
C PRO A 65 -7.59 -1.45 11.54
N HIS A 66 -8.92 -1.53 11.50
CA HIS A 66 -9.73 -1.46 12.73
C HIS A 66 -9.67 -2.73 13.58
N VAL A 67 -9.28 -3.86 13.00
CA VAL A 67 -9.10 -5.15 13.68
C VAL A 67 -7.72 -5.26 14.30
N ASN A 68 -6.69 -4.78 13.59
CA ASN A 68 -5.30 -4.85 14.04
C ASN A 68 -4.87 -3.66 14.91
N GLY A 69 -5.72 -2.63 15.05
CA GLY A 69 -5.51 -1.46 15.90
C GLY A 69 -4.81 -0.28 15.23
N LEU A 70 -4.13 -0.49 14.09
CA LEU A 70 -3.39 0.54 13.37
C LEU A 70 -4.33 1.35 12.46
N MET A 71 -5.23 2.13 13.08
CA MET A 71 -6.26 2.93 12.41
C MET A 71 -5.79 4.31 11.91
N GLY A 72 -4.51 4.63 12.09
CA GLY A 72 -3.88 5.84 11.60
C GLY A 72 -2.36 5.71 11.48
N LEU A 73 -1.69 6.83 11.29
CA LEU A 73 -0.25 6.87 11.01
C LEU A 73 0.57 6.46 12.25
N ALA A 74 1.54 5.56 12.08
CA ALA A 74 2.40 5.09 13.17
C ALA A 74 3.14 6.24 13.86
N HIS A 75 3.64 7.19 13.07
CA HIS A 75 4.28 8.42 13.54
C HIS A 75 3.32 9.44 14.18
N GLY A 76 2.01 9.20 14.08
CA GLY A 76 0.94 9.91 14.80
C GLY A 76 0.47 9.18 16.06
N HIS A 77 1.31 8.31 16.63
CA HIS A 77 1.05 7.51 17.83
C HIS A 77 -0.05 6.44 17.70
N TRP A 78 -0.36 6.02 16.46
CA TRP A 78 -1.11 4.80 16.22
C TRP A 78 -0.19 3.59 16.26
N GLU A 79 -0.72 2.45 16.66
CA GLU A 79 0.05 1.24 16.87
C GLU A 79 -0.82 0.00 16.69
N LEU A 80 -0.21 -1.12 16.31
CA LEU A 80 -0.87 -2.43 16.31
C LEU A 80 -1.27 -2.84 17.73
N HIS A 81 -2.32 -3.65 17.89
CA HIS A 81 -2.62 -4.28 19.18
C HIS A 81 -1.45 -5.18 19.63
N ASP A 82 -1.26 -5.32 20.94
CA ASP A 82 -0.08 -5.99 21.53
C ASP A 82 -0.04 -7.49 21.23
N ASP A 83 -1.18 -8.10 20.90
CA ASP A 83 -1.36 -9.50 20.54
C ASP A 83 -1.28 -9.76 19.03
N GLU A 84 -1.10 -8.72 18.21
CA GLU A 84 -0.93 -8.88 16.76
C GLU A 84 0.42 -9.51 16.43
N GLN A 85 0.38 -10.48 15.53
CA GLN A 85 1.57 -11.12 14.97
C GLN A 85 1.71 -10.76 13.50
N ILE A 86 2.91 -10.37 13.09
CA ILE A 86 3.21 -9.99 11.71
C ILE A 86 3.97 -11.08 10.95
N LEU A 87 3.94 -11.01 9.61
CA LEU A 87 4.56 -11.97 8.68
C LEU A 87 5.96 -12.46 9.10
N PRO A 88 6.96 -11.62 9.42
CA PRO A 88 8.29 -12.11 9.80
C PRO A 88 8.24 -13.00 11.05
N GLN A 89 7.36 -12.75 12.01
CA GLN A 89 7.26 -13.57 13.23
C GLN A 89 6.73 -14.98 12.91
N TYR A 90 5.77 -15.10 11.98
CA TYR A 90 5.31 -16.41 11.49
C TYR A 90 6.42 -17.18 10.78
N LEU A 91 7.18 -16.52 9.91
CA LEU A 91 8.25 -17.17 9.15
C LEU A 91 9.45 -17.53 10.03
N ALA A 92 9.83 -16.67 10.98
CA ALA A 92 10.86 -16.97 11.96
C ALA A 92 10.50 -18.20 12.81
N ALA A 93 9.24 -18.33 13.22
CA ALA A 93 8.76 -19.50 13.96
C ALA A 93 8.81 -20.81 13.14
N ASP A 94 8.77 -20.71 11.81
CA ASP A 94 8.91 -21.82 10.87
C ASP A 94 10.37 -22.06 10.42
N GLY A 95 11.32 -21.27 10.94
CA GLY A 95 12.75 -21.46 10.73
C GLY A 95 13.37 -20.62 9.60
N TYR A 96 12.70 -19.56 9.15
CA TYR A 96 13.29 -18.58 8.25
C TYR A 96 14.21 -17.60 8.99
N GLU A 97 15.33 -17.24 8.39
CA GLU A 97 16.06 -16.02 8.76
C GLU A 97 15.25 -14.80 8.29
N THR A 98 15.02 -13.79 9.14
CA THR A 98 14.14 -12.66 8.81
C THR A 98 14.88 -11.33 8.77
N HIS A 99 14.74 -10.62 7.66
CA HIS A 99 15.47 -9.40 7.36
C HIS A 99 14.51 -8.25 7.02
N LEU A 100 14.76 -7.10 7.62
CA LEU A 100 14.14 -5.83 7.21
C LEU A 100 15.20 -4.95 6.55
N PHE A 101 14.98 -4.58 5.30
CA PHE A 101 15.80 -3.61 4.56
C PHE A 101 14.99 -2.34 4.33
N GLY A 102 15.50 -1.21 4.81
CA GLY A 102 14.87 0.08 4.58
C GLY A 102 13.65 0.36 5.46
N LEU A 103 12.52 0.68 4.82
CA LEU A 103 11.33 1.22 5.47
C LEU A 103 10.31 0.15 5.88
N GLN A 104 9.64 0.33 7.02
CA GLN A 104 8.54 -0.53 7.50
C GLN A 104 7.21 0.24 7.67
N HIS A 105 7.27 1.37 8.37
CA HIS A 105 6.19 2.33 8.64
C HIS A 105 4.91 1.82 9.34
N ILE A 106 4.95 0.72 10.09
CA ILE A 106 3.82 0.19 10.89
C ILE A 106 3.92 0.48 12.40
N THR A 107 5.11 0.77 12.93
CA THR A 107 5.34 1.09 14.36
C THR A 107 6.43 2.15 14.56
N GLN A 108 6.43 2.84 15.71
CA GLN A 108 7.57 3.63 16.20
C GLN A 108 8.50 2.84 17.14
N ASP A 109 8.07 1.67 17.59
CA ASP A 109 8.83 0.77 18.47
C ASP A 109 9.30 -0.45 17.68
N THR A 110 10.55 -0.39 17.26
CA THR A 110 11.13 -1.37 16.31
C THR A 110 11.37 -2.73 16.93
N ASP A 111 11.38 -2.81 18.27
CA ASP A 111 11.49 -4.08 18.99
C ASP A 111 10.24 -4.94 18.77
N ARG A 112 9.10 -4.35 18.43
CA ARG A 112 7.85 -5.06 18.10
C ARG A 112 7.87 -5.78 16.76
N LEU A 113 8.76 -5.40 15.85
CA LEU A 113 8.78 -5.93 14.49
C LEU A 113 9.27 -7.39 14.43
N GLY A 114 10.06 -7.82 15.42
CA GLY A 114 10.49 -9.22 15.52
C GLY A 114 11.33 -9.74 14.34
N TYR A 115 11.94 -8.86 13.53
CA TYR A 115 12.96 -9.27 12.57
C TYR A 115 14.26 -9.65 13.30
N GLU A 116 14.92 -10.70 12.84
CA GLU A 116 16.22 -11.10 13.36
C GLU A 116 17.32 -10.09 12.97
N TYR A 117 17.24 -9.56 11.75
CA TYR A 117 18.20 -8.59 11.22
C TYR A 117 17.51 -7.37 10.63
N VAL A 118 17.95 -6.17 11.05
CA VAL A 118 17.45 -4.89 10.54
C VAL A 118 18.59 -4.13 9.86
N HIS A 119 18.36 -3.73 8.61
CA HIS A 119 19.31 -3.09 7.71
C HIS A 119 18.73 -1.76 7.23
N SER A 120 19.12 -0.63 7.83
CA SER A 120 18.66 0.70 7.42
C SER A 120 19.79 1.71 7.56
N GLU A 121 19.84 2.69 6.65
CA GLU A 121 20.79 3.81 6.73
C GLU A 121 20.46 4.79 7.86
N GLY A 122 19.19 4.83 8.27
CA GLY A 122 18.74 5.48 9.50
C GLY A 122 18.52 4.43 10.56
N ASN A 123 18.83 4.73 11.81
CA ASN A 123 18.44 3.80 12.86
C ASN A 123 16.93 3.89 13.08
N LEU A 124 16.25 2.79 12.77
CA LEU A 124 14.98 2.39 13.33
C LEU A 124 15.19 2.24 14.86
N TYR A 125 15.12 3.35 15.60
CA TYR A 125 15.18 3.37 17.07
C TYR A 125 13.82 3.77 17.65
N PRO A 126 13.47 3.25 18.83
CA PRO A 126 12.30 3.70 19.57
C PRO A 126 12.25 5.23 19.70
N GLY A 127 11.16 5.84 19.23
CA GLY A 127 10.90 7.28 19.35
C GLY A 127 11.49 8.17 18.25
N VAL A 128 12.14 7.60 17.22
CA VAL A 128 12.50 8.35 16.00
C VAL A 128 11.31 8.32 15.04
N SER A 129 10.85 9.49 14.60
CA SER A 129 9.72 9.59 13.68
C SER A 129 10.02 8.83 12.38
N PRO A 130 9.08 8.00 11.89
CA PRO A 130 9.16 7.42 10.57
C PRO A 130 9.40 8.41 9.41
N SER A 131 9.07 9.69 9.59
CA SER A 131 9.40 10.74 8.61
C SER A 131 10.91 10.96 8.41
N VAL A 132 11.77 10.50 9.33
CA VAL A 132 13.24 10.53 9.23
C VAL A 132 13.76 9.46 8.24
N HIS A 133 12.90 8.53 7.81
CA HIS A 133 13.27 7.45 6.88
C HIS A 133 13.37 7.87 5.41
N GLN A 134 13.40 9.17 5.10
CA GLN A 134 13.74 9.68 3.75
C GLN A 134 15.11 9.20 3.25
N VAL A 135 15.96 8.69 4.15
CA VAL A 135 17.27 8.08 3.84
C VAL A 135 17.16 6.67 3.26
N ASN A 136 16.02 5.98 3.44
CA ASN A 136 15.80 4.62 2.92
C ASN A 136 15.43 4.64 1.42
N ARG A 137 16.28 5.30 0.63
CA ARG A 137 16.13 5.48 -0.81
C ARG A 137 16.38 4.18 -1.56
N ALA A 138 15.65 3.96 -2.64
CA ALA A 138 15.67 2.73 -3.44
C ALA A 138 17.10 2.29 -3.80
N LYS A 139 17.94 3.22 -4.28
CA LYS A 139 19.35 2.97 -4.57
C LYS A 139 20.12 2.43 -3.35
N ASN A 140 20.03 3.12 -2.22
CA ASN A 140 20.81 2.79 -1.03
C ASN A 140 20.35 1.47 -0.39
N VAL A 141 19.04 1.29 -0.28
CA VAL A 141 18.45 0.02 0.19
C VAL A 141 18.88 -1.12 -0.73
N THR A 142 18.87 -0.90 -2.05
CA THR A 142 19.33 -1.89 -3.03
C THR A 142 20.80 -2.24 -2.88
N ASP A 143 21.69 -1.27 -2.65
CA ASP A 143 23.12 -1.53 -2.41
C ASP A 143 23.33 -2.49 -1.22
N VAL A 144 22.52 -2.33 -0.16
CA VAL A 144 22.58 -3.19 1.03
C VAL A 144 22.00 -4.57 0.75
N VAL A 145 20.88 -4.66 0.02
CA VAL A 145 20.26 -5.93 -0.38
C VAL A 145 21.20 -6.73 -1.29
N THR A 146 21.79 -6.12 -2.32
CA THR A 146 22.69 -6.84 -3.23
C THR A 146 23.95 -7.31 -2.50
N THR A 147 24.51 -6.48 -1.61
CA THR A 147 25.64 -6.90 -0.76
C THR A 147 25.30 -8.09 0.13
N PHE A 148 24.07 -8.17 0.64
CA PHE A 148 23.59 -9.31 1.41
C PHE A 148 23.50 -10.57 0.54
N LEU A 149 22.87 -10.48 -0.64
CA LEU A 149 22.72 -11.60 -1.58
C LEU A 149 24.09 -12.13 -2.06
N GLU A 150 25.03 -11.24 -2.38
CA GLU A 150 26.39 -11.59 -2.84
C GLU A 150 27.23 -12.35 -1.80
N LYS A 151 26.96 -12.15 -0.50
CA LYS A 151 27.67 -12.88 0.55
C LYS A 151 27.36 -14.38 0.55
N GLY A 152 26.16 -14.76 0.08
CA GLY A 152 25.79 -16.16 -0.23
C GLY A 152 25.94 -17.15 0.94
N ALA A 153 25.76 -16.70 2.18
CA ALA A 153 25.89 -17.53 3.38
C ALA A 153 24.57 -17.51 4.17
N PHE A 154 23.63 -18.37 3.76
CA PHE A 154 22.35 -18.57 4.43
C PHE A 154 22.33 -20.00 4.99
N ASP A 155 22.13 -20.14 6.30
CA ASP A 155 22.05 -21.46 6.95
C ASP A 155 20.61 -22.01 6.92
N ALA A 156 19.64 -21.15 6.62
CA ALA A 156 18.22 -21.43 6.44
C ALA A 156 17.64 -20.58 5.28
N PRO A 157 16.43 -20.87 4.76
CA PRO A 157 15.80 -19.95 3.81
C PRO A 157 15.54 -18.59 4.47
N PHE A 158 15.65 -17.50 3.69
CA PHE A 158 15.45 -16.16 4.23
C PHE A 158 14.13 -15.53 3.76
N PHE A 159 13.56 -14.69 4.61
CA PHE A 159 12.53 -13.72 4.26
C PHE A 159 13.12 -12.33 4.40
N ALA A 160 13.09 -11.53 3.33
CA ALA A 160 13.47 -10.14 3.37
C ALA A 160 12.30 -9.23 2.99
N SER A 161 11.93 -8.34 3.90
CA SER A 161 11.08 -7.21 3.58
C SER A 161 11.96 -6.05 3.13
N VAL A 162 11.75 -5.57 1.91
CA VAL A 162 12.55 -4.50 1.28
C VAL A 162 11.62 -3.31 1.04
N GLY A 163 11.71 -2.31 1.89
CA GLY A 163 10.89 -1.11 1.80
C GLY A 163 11.65 0.09 1.25
N PHE A 164 11.15 0.68 0.18
CA PHE A 164 11.70 1.91 -0.39
C PHE A 164 10.90 3.14 0.10
N PHE A 165 11.61 4.26 0.28
CA PHE A 165 10.98 5.55 0.54
C PHE A 165 10.27 6.09 -0.70
N GLU A 166 10.80 5.81 -1.90
CA GLU A 166 10.14 6.15 -3.14
C GLU A 166 8.74 5.51 -3.22
N VAL A 167 7.71 6.20 -3.73
CA VAL A 167 7.70 7.57 -4.28
C VAL A 167 7.15 8.62 -3.29
N HIS A 168 7.31 8.45 -1.97
CA HIS A 168 6.75 9.41 -1.01
C HIS A 168 7.27 10.85 -1.21
N ARG A 169 6.39 11.84 -1.07
CA ARG A 169 6.74 13.27 -1.14
C ARG A 169 7.62 13.71 0.03
N VAL A 170 8.47 14.72 -0.16
CA VAL A 170 9.28 15.29 0.92
C VAL A 170 8.50 16.43 1.59
N GLU A 171 8.26 16.31 2.89
CA GLU A 171 7.40 17.23 3.65
C GLU A 171 8.03 18.62 3.93
N GLU A 172 9.33 18.81 3.73
CA GLU A 172 10.12 19.88 4.39
C GLU A 172 9.77 21.33 4.02
N ALA A 173 8.91 21.60 3.03
CA ALA A 173 8.20 22.89 2.89
C ALA A 173 7.17 22.95 1.75
N ASN A 174 7.36 22.16 0.69
CA ASN A 174 6.67 22.36 -0.60
C ASN A 174 5.97 21.11 -1.15
N GLY A 175 5.98 19.99 -0.43
CA GLY A 175 5.32 18.74 -0.84
C GLY A 175 5.83 18.17 -2.18
N ARG A 176 7.01 18.59 -2.64
CA ARG A 176 7.58 18.12 -3.91
C ARG A 176 8.17 16.73 -3.76
N TYR A 177 8.24 16.04 -4.89
CA TYR A 177 9.02 14.81 -4.98
C TYR A 177 10.50 15.16 -4.99
N GLY A 178 11.32 14.30 -4.40
CA GLY A 178 12.76 14.48 -4.35
C GLY A 178 13.45 13.17 -4.68
N PHE A 179 14.40 13.20 -5.60
CA PHE A 179 15.20 12.05 -6.02
C PHE A 179 16.65 12.48 -6.25
N GLN A 180 17.53 11.50 -6.46
CA GLN A 180 18.95 11.74 -6.72
C GLN A 180 19.14 12.32 -8.12
N HIS A 181 19.09 13.66 -8.24
CA HIS A 181 19.18 14.40 -9.51
C HIS A 181 20.51 14.20 -10.27
N ASP A 182 21.52 13.62 -9.63
CA ASP A 182 22.77 13.19 -10.27
C ASP A 182 22.65 11.85 -11.01
N LEU A 183 21.58 11.09 -10.75
CA LEU A 183 21.34 9.76 -11.32
C LEU A 183 20.05 9.68 -12.14
N TYR A 184 19.03 10.44 -11.77
CA TYR A 184 17.70 10.40 -12.38
C TYR A 184 17.26 11.81 -12.76
N GLU A 185 16.53 11.92 -13.87
CA GLU A 185 15.94 13.17 -14.35
C GLU A 185 14.41 13.05 -14.30
N ALA A 186 13.72 14.14 -13.99
CA ALA A 186 12.27 14.22 -14.17
C ALA A 186 11.97 14.36 -15.66
N ASP A 187 10.79 13.89 -16.06
CA ASP A 187 10.27 14.16 -17.39
C ASP A 187 9.94 15.65 -17.57
N GLU A 188 9.74 16.06 -18.81
CA GLU A 188 9.24 17.41 -19.09
C GLU A 188 7.73 17.46 -18.79
N PRO A 189 7.24 18.37 -17.94
CA PRO A 189 5.82 18.43 -17.56
C PRO A 189 4.84 18.55 -18.73
N ASP A 190 5.27 19.15 -19.84
CA ASP A 190 4.39 19.33 -21.01
C ASP A 190 4.21 18.02 -21.80
N ASP A 191 5.09 17.05 -21.61
CA ASP A 191 5.07 15.73 -22.27
C ASP A 191 4.35 14.65 -21.43
N VAL A 192 4.07 14.92 -20.16
CA VAL A 192 3.38 13.98 -19.26
C VAL A 192 1.87 13.97 -19.49
N THR A 193 1.28 12.77 -19.62
CA THR A 193 -0.17 12.58 -19.70
C THR A 193 -0.87 12.95 -18.38
N PRO A 194 -1.89 13.82 -18.38
CA PRO A 194 -2.60 14.19 -17.16
C PRO A 194 -3.46 13.03 -16.62
N LEU A 195 -3.59 12.96 -15.30
CA LEU A 195 -4.50 12.02 -14.64
C LEU A 195 -5.96 12.34 -15.01
N PRO A 196 -6.74 11.36 -15.50
CA PRO A 196 -8.07 11.62 -16.06
C PRO A 196 -9.13 12.09 -15.04
N TYR A 197 -8.84 11.92 -13.74
CA TYR A 197 -9.69 12.36 -12.63
C TYR A 197 -9.25 13.71 -12.02
N LEU A 198 -8.27 14.39 -12.62
CA LEU A 198 -7.78 15.70 -12.20
C LEU A 198 -7.86 16.73 -13.35
N PRO A 199 -7.93 18.04 -13.03
CA PRO A 199 -7.88 19.07 -14.05
C PRO A 199 -6.50 19.08 -14.74
N ASP A 200 -6.49 19.28 -16.05
CA ASP A 200 -5.25 19.39 -16.82
C ASP A 200 -4.58 20.75 -16.58
N ARG A 201 -3.58 20.76 -15.69
CA ARG A 201 -2.86 21.96 -15.23
C ARG A 201 -1.38 21.66 -15.10
N ARG A 202 -0.55 22.68 -15.32
CA ARG A 202 0.91 22.51 -15.39
C ARG A 202 1.52 22.04 -14.06
N GLY A 203 1.04 22.54 -12.91
CA GLY A 203 1.55 22.12 -11.60
C GLY A 203 1.24 20.65 -11.28
N ILE A 204 0.08 20.14 -11.69
CA ILE A 204 -0.25 18.71 -11.61
C ILE A 204 0.69 17.88 -12.48
N ARG A 205 0.95 18.30 -13.72
CA ARG A 205 1.90 17.62 -14.59
C ARG A 205 3.35 17.72 -14.09
N GLN A 206 3.73 18.83 -13.46
CA GLN A 206 5.02 19.01 -12.83
C GLN A 206 5.23 18.01 -11.68
N ASP A 207 4.22 17.84 -10.83
CA ASP A 207 4.25 16.83 -9.77
C ASP A 207 4.38 15.41 -10.37
N LEU A 208 3.65 15.09 -11.45
CA LEU A 208 3.76 13.77 -12.12
C LEU A 208 5.15 13.55 -12.73
N ALA A 209 5.69 14.53 -13.44
CA ALA A 209 7.03 14.49 -14.01
C ALA A 209 8.11 14.23 -12.95
N GLU A 210 8.01 14.87 -11.77
CA GLU A 210 8.93 14.62 -10.67
C GLU A 210 8.71 13.24 -10.02
N MET A 211 7.46 12.78 -9.95
CA MET A 211 7.15 11.42 -9.52
C MET A 211 7.82 10.39 -10.44
N HIS A 212 7.83 10.61 -11.77
CA HIS A 212 8.49 9.70 -12.72
C HIS A 212 9.98 9.54 -12.41
N GLY A 213 10.68 10.64 -12.07
CA GLY A 213 12.07 10.57 -11.61
C GLY A 213 12.29 9.66 -10.39
N MET A 214 11.31 9.59 -9.47
CA MET A 214 11.34 8.64 -8.36
C MET A 214 10.99 7.21 -8.80
N VAL A 215 10.05 7.05 -9.73
CA VAL A 215 9.69 5.74 -10.32
C VAL A 215 10.88 5.12 -11.04
N TYR A 216 11.68 5.89 -11.77
CA TYR A 216 12.90 5.41 -12.43
C TYR A 216 13.92 4.84 -11.42
N ALA A 217 14.02 5.43 -10.22
CA ALA A 217 14.88 4.91 -9.16
C ALA A 217 14.39 3.56 -8.61
N ILE A 218 13.07 3.37 -8.51
CA ILE A 218 12.48 2.07 -8.14
C ILE A 218 12.74 1.05 -9.25
N ASP A 219 12.51 1.41 -10.50
CA ASP A 219 12.70 0.49 -11.63
C ASP A 219 14.16 0.00 -11.73
N ASP A 220 15.13 0.91 -11.63
CA ASP A 220 16.56 0.55 -11.58
C ASP A 220 16.89 -0.34 -10.38
N ALA A 221 16.34 -0.04 -9.19
CA ALA A 221 16.48 -0.89 -8.01
C ALA A 221 15.98 -2.33 -8.25
N ILE A 222 14.80 -2.48 -8.86
CA ILE A 222 14.26 -3.80 -9.22
C ILE A 222 15.18 -4.51 -10.24
N GLY A 223 15.66 -3.81 -11.26
CA GLY A 223 16.60 -4.36 -12.24
C GLY A 223 17.87 -4.90 -11.58
N ARG A 224 18.46 -4.11 -10.67
CA ARG A 224 19.67 -4.47 -9.93
C ARG A 224 19.48 -5.66 -8.99
N ILE A 225 18.37 -5.72 -8.25
CA ILE A 225 18.05 -6.86 -7.38
C ILE A 225 17.88 -8.14 -8.21
N ARG A 226 17.14 -8.08 -9.33
CA ARG A 226 16.93 -9.22 -10.22
C ARG A 226 18.22 -9.71 -10.88
N ALA A 227 19.08 -8.79 -11.31
CA ALA A 227 20.40 -9.11 -11.83
C ALA A 227 21.25 -9.82 -10.77
N CYS A 228 21.28 -9.30 -9.54
CA CYS A 228 22.02 -9.89 -8.43
C CYS A 228 21.52 -11.32 -8.09
N LEU A 229 20.20 -11.55 -8.05
CA LEU A 229 19.64 -12.91 -7.89
C LEU A 229 20.11 -13.88 -8.97
N THR A 230 20.21 -13.41 -10.22
CA THR A 230 20.68 -14.22 -11.34
C THR A 230 22.18 -14.52 -11.22
N GLU A 231 23.00 -13.50 -10.91
CA GLU A 231 24.46 -13.62 -10.79
C GLU A 231 24.90 -14.49 -9.61
N THR A 232 24.12 -14.47 -8.52
CA THR A 232 24.35 -15.28 -7.31
C THR A 232 23.74 -16.69 -7.40
N GLY A 233 22.96 -16.97 -8.46
CA GLY A 233 22.27 -18.26 -8.63
C GLY A 233 21.05 -18.46 -7.72
N LEU A 234 20.55 -17.41 -7.08
CA LEU A 234 19.40 -17.45 -6.16
C LEU A 234 18.04 -17.31 -6.87
N VAL A 235 18.04 -17.05 -8.17
CA VAL A 235 16.81 -16.81 -8.96
C VAL A 235 15.81 -17.97 -8.90
N ASP A 236 16.30 -19.22 -8.94
CA ASP A 236 15.46 -20.42 -8.90
C ASP A 236 14.99 -20.77 -7.48
N GLU A 237 15.59 -20.14 -6.46
CA GLU A 237 15.32 -20.40 -5.05
C GLU A 237 14.50 -19.29 -4.38
N THR A 238 14.18 -18.20 -5.09
CA THR A 238 13.63 -16.99 -4.48
C THR A 238 12.29 -16.60 -5.10
N LEU A 239 11.25 -16.53 -4.27
CA LEU A 239 9.96 -15.94 -4.60
C LEU A 239 10.07 -14.42 -4.44
N VAL A 240 9.92 -13.68 -5.55
CA VAL A 240 9.89 -12.23 -5.55
C VAL A 240 8.44 -11.76 -5.56
N VAL A 241 8.09 -10.93 -4.58
CA VAL A 241 6.77 -10.30 -4.43
C VAL A 241 6.99 -8.79 -4.46
N PHE A 242 6.55 -8.14 -5.53
CA PHE A 242 6.55 -6.69 -5.64
C PHE A 242 5.13 -6.17 -5.42
N THR A 243 4.96 -5.26 -4.47
CA THR A 243 3.65 -4.68 -4.16
C THR A 243 3.73 -3.21 -3.73
N THR A 244 2.58 -2.54 -3.62
CA THR A 244 2.47 -1.18 -3.10
C THR A 244 1.39 -1.14 -2.01
N GLU A 245 1.53 -0.23 -1.04
CA GLU A 245 0.57 -0.25 0.07
C GLU A 245 -0.74 0.45 -0.30
N HIS A 246 -0.69 1.54 -1.07
CA HIS A 246 -1.88 2.23 -1.53
C HIS A 246 -1.59 3.06 -2.78
N GLY A 247 -2.62 3.79 -3.21
CA GLY A 247 -2.59 4.66 -4.37
C GLY A 247 -1.63 5.85 -4.28
N ILE A 248 -1.54 6.62 -5.36
CA ILE A 248 -0.55 7.69 -5.49
C ILE A 248 -0.81 8.90 -4.58
N ALA A 249 0.23 9.65 -4.23
CA ALA A 249 0.13 10.88 -3.42
C ALA A 249 -0.38 12.09 -4.24
N PHE A 250 -1.59 11.98 -4.79
CA PHE A 250 -2.28 13.05 -5.54
C PHE A 250 -3.67 13.32 -4.97
N PRO A 251 -4.27 14.49 -5.29
CA PRO A 251 -5.67 14.75 -4.95
C PRO A 251 -6.60 13.65 -5.49
N ARG A 252 -7.66 13.31 -4.73
CA ARG A 252 -8.58 12.17 -5.01
C ARG A 252 -7.94 10.78 -5.00
N ALA A 253 -6.66 10.66 -4.66
CA ALA A 253 -5.97 9.40 -4.46
C ALA A 253 -5.72 9.17 -2.96
N LYS A 254 -4.48 9.33 -2.48
CA LYS A 254 -4.10 9.22 -1.05
C LYS A 254 -5.09 9.96 -0.14
N GLY A 255 -5.52 9.29 0.92
CA GLY A 255 -6.54 9.80 1.84
C GLY A 255 -7.99 9.68 1.35
N THR A 256 -8.27 8.90 0.31
CA THR A 256 -9.65 8.62 -0.16
C THR A 256 -9.85 7.15 -0.53
N CYS A 257 -11.07 6.62 -0.39
CA CYS A 257 -11.38 5.25 -0.81
C CYS A 257 -11.76 5.14 -2.31
N TYR A 258 -11.43 6.14 -3.12
CA TYR A 258 -11.52 6.03 -4.58
C TYR A 258 -10.43 5.10 -5.12
N ASN A 259 -10.59 4.59 -6.35
CA ASN A 259 -9.64 3.65 -6.96
C ASN A 259 -8.24 4.22 -6.98
N PRO A 260 -8.02 5.49 -7.37
CA PRO A 260 -6.68 6.05 -7.34
C PRO A 260 -6.03 6.07 -5.95
N GLY A 261 -6.82 5.97 -4.87
CA GLY A 261 -6.33 5.95 -3.49
C GLY A 261 -6.11 4.55 -2.91
N ILE A 262 -6.78 3.52 -3.45
CA ILE A 262 -6.70 2.15 -2.92
C ILE A 262 -6.18 1.13 -3.93
N GLU A 263 -5.99 1.47 -5.19
CA GLU A 263 -5.36 0.55 -6.14
C GLU A 263 -3.90 0.31 -5.77
N ALA A 264 -3.48 -0.94 -5.81
CA ALA A 264 -2.14 -1.36 -5.45
C ALA A 264 -1.58 -2.30 -6.52
N ALA A 265 -0.28 -2.21 -6.77
CA ALA A 265 0.42 -3.17 -7.62
C ALA A 265 0.62 -4.48 -6.85
N LEU A 266 0.56 -5.59 -7.57
CA LEU A 266 0.99 -6.89 -7.07
C LEU A 266 1.52 -7.71 -8.24
N ILE A 267 2.81 -7.99 -8.18
CA ILE A 267 3.51 -8.87 -9.12
C ILE A 267 4.21 -9.94 -8.29
N VAL A 268 3.97 -11.20 -8.64
CA VAL A 268 4.63 -12.35 -8.01
C VAL A 268 5.44 -13.09 -9.07
N SER A 269 6.72 -13.31 -8.82
CA SER A 269 7.63 -13.95 -9.77
C SER A 269 8.47 -15.04 -9.09
N HIS A 270 8.44 -16.23 -9.67
CA HIS A 270 9.30 -17.36 -9.33
C HIS A 270 9.26 -18.35 -10.50
N PRO A 271 10.41 -18.86 -11.00
CA PRO A 271 10.47 -19.70 -12.20
C PRO A 271 9.46 -20.85 -12.23
N ASP A 272 9.34 -21.60 -11.13
CA ASP A 272 8.42 -22.74 -11.03
C ASP A 272 7.06 -22.47 -10.38
N ARG A 273 6.90 -21.38 -9.62
CA ARG A 273 5.71 -21.15 -8.75
C ARG A 273 4.84 -20.00 -9.22
N ALA A 274 5.41 -19.03 -9.92
CA ALA A 274 4.70 -17.85 -10.38
C ALA A 274 5.41 -17.33 -11.64
N SER A 275 5.06 -17.92 -12.79
CA SER A 275 5.72 -17.61 -14.06
C SER A 275 4.76 -17.56 -15.25
N GLY A 276 5.29 -17.10 -16.38
CA GLY A 276 4.65 -17.19 -17.69
C GLY A 276 3.87 -15.94 -18.11
N GLY A 277 4.15 -14.79 -17.50
CA GLY A 277 3.57 -13.49 -17.88
C GLY A 277 2.05 -13.45 -17.75
N ARG A 278 1.49 -14.20 -16.80
CA ARG A 278 0.05 -14.30 -16.64
C ARG A 278 -0.51 -13.04 -16.01
N ARG A 279 -1.72 -12.68 -16.42
CA ARG A 279 -2.50 -11.59 -15.82
C ARG A 279 -3.72 -12.17 -15.11
N VAL A 280 -3.93 -11.77 -13.87
CA VAL A 280 -4.98 -12.28 -12.99
C VAL A 280 -5.97 -11.15 -12.72
N GLU A 281 -7.25 -11.37 -13.01
CA GLU A 281 -8.30 -10.34 -12.95
C GLU A 281 -9.17 -10.45 -11.69
N GLU A 282 -9.02 -11.51 -10.92
CA GLU A 282 -9.73 -11.75 -9.67
C GLU A 282 -9.45 -10.64 -8.65
N LEU A 283 -10.49 -10.27 -7.89
CA LEU A 283 -10.36 -9.30 -6.80
C LEU A 283 -9.48 -9.87 -5.69
N VAL A 284 -8.39 -9.17 -5.40
CA VAL A 284 -7.47 -9.46 -4.29
C VAL A 284 -7.13 -8.16 -3.54
N SER A 285 -6.72 -8.27 -2.29
CA SER A 285 -6.42 -7.13 -1.43
C SER A 285 -5.14 -7.33 -0.61
N ASN A 286 -4.50 -6.27 -0.14
CA ASN A 286 -3.30 -6.33 0.71
C ASN A 286 -3.49 -7.22 1.95
N VAL A 287 -4.70 -7.29 2.51
CA VAL A 287 -5.03 -8.20 3.62
C VAL A 287 -4.82 -9.69 3.26
N ASP A 288 -4.81 -10.03 1.98
CA ASP A 288 -4.66 -11.40 1.50
C ASP A 288 -3.20 -11.84 1.34
N VAL A 289 -2.23 -10.91 1.38
CA VAL A 289 -0.83 -11.22 1.07
C VAL A 289 -0.22 -12.11 2.15
N LEU A 290 -0.38 -11.78 3.44
CA LEU A 290 0.10 -12.65 4.52
C LEU A 290 -0.44 -14.09 4.42
N PRO A 291 -1.77 -14.34 4.38
CA PRO A 291 -2.25 -15.72 4.31
C PRO A 291 -1.82 -16.43 3.03
N THR A 292 -1.66 -15.71 1.91
CA THR A 292 -1.13 -16.29 0.67
C THR A 292 0.33 -16.72 0.81
N LEU A 293 1.18 -15.88 1.41
CA LEU A 293 2.59 -16.23 1.60
C LEU A 293 2.74 -17.41 2.57
N LEU A 294 1.97 -17.46 3.65
CA LEU A 294 1.98 -18.61 4.54
C LEU A 294 1.57 -19.90 3.80
N ASP A 295 0.50 -19.86 3.02
CA ASP A 295 0.00 -21.00 2.24
C ASP A 295 1.01 -21.48 1.18
N VAL A 296 1.61 -20.57 0.40
CA VAL A 296 2.62 -20.90 -0.63
C VAL A 296 3.89 -21.56 -0.05
N LEU A 297 4.22 -21.23 1.22
CA LEU A 297 5.42 -21.70 1.91
C LEU A 297 5.14 -22.91 2.81
N ASP A 298 3.91 -23.46 2.77
CA ASP A 298 3.45 -24.55 3.63
C ASP A 298 3.55 -24.22 5.14
N VAL A 299 3.35 -22.95 5.51
CA VAL A 299 3.28 -22.46 6.89
C VAL A 299 1.82 -22.41 7.34
N PRO A 300 1.48 -22.89 8.56
CA PRO A 300 0.10 -22.87 9.04
C PRO A 300 -0.52 -21.46 9.01
N VAL A 301 -1.63 -21.31 8.29
CA VAL A 301 -2.41 -20.07 8.23
C VAL A 301 -3.32 -19.97 9.46
N PRO A 302 -3.21 -18.90 10.28
CA PRO A 302 -4.12 -18.67 11.39
C PRO A 302 -5.57 -18.53 10.93
N ALA A 303 -6.51 -19.03 11.74
CA ALA A 303 -7.93 -19.07 11.40
C ALA A 303 -8.65 -17.72 11.56
N ASP A 304 -8.04 -16.78 12.28
CA ASP A 304 -8.59 -15.48 12.66
C ASP A 304 -8.07 -14.32 11.79
N LEU A 305 -7.42 -14.64 10.67
CA LEU A 305 -7.08 -13.64 9.65
C LEU A 305 -8.34 -13.20 8.89
N ASN A 306 -8.41 -11.93 8.52
CA ASN A 306 -9.49 -11.45 7.65
C ASN A 306 -9.20 -11.73 6.17
N GLY A 307 -7.92 -11.83 5.80
CA GLY A 307 -7.50 -12.13 4.44
C GLY A 307 -7.75 -13.58 4.03
N ARG A 308 -7.79 -13.81 2.72
CA ARG A 308 -7.96 -15.14 2.13
C ARG A 308 -6.82 -15.42 1.17
N SER A 309 -6.15 -16.56 1.33
CA SER A 309 -5.07 -16.98 0.42
C SER A 309 -5.56 -17.03 -1.03
N PHE A 310 -4.78 -16.42 -1.93
CA PHE A 310 -4.94 -16.54 -3.38
C PHE A 310 -3.88 -17.46 -4.01
N ALA A 311 -3.19 -18.30 -3.22
CA ALA A 311 -2.18 -19.22 -3.72
C ALA A 311 -2.64 -20.09 -4.91
N PRO A 312 -3.91 -20.55 -5.01
CA PRO A 312 -4.39 -21.26 -6.20
C PRO A 312 -4.23 -20.46 -7.50
N LEU A 313 -4.36 -19.12 -7.47
CA LEU A 313 -4.15 -18.27 -8.65
C LEU A 313 -2.69 -18.27 -9.11
N LEU A 314 -1.74 -18.42 -8.18
CA LEU A 314 -0.32 -18.57 -8.49
C LEU A 314 -0.04 -19.92 -9.13
N ALA A 315 -0.67 -21.00 -8.66
CA ALA A 315 -0.53 -22.33 -9.24
C ALA A 315 -1.31 -22.53 -10.57
N GLY A 316 -2.25 -21.64 -10.89
CA GLY A 316 -3.18 -21.83 -12.01
C GLY A 316 -4.29 -22.85 -11.69
N ASP A 317 -4.53 -23.09 -10.40
CA ASP A 317 -5.53 -24.01 -9.88
C ASP A 317 -6.89 -23.30 -9.72
N PRO A 318 -8.00 -24.07 -9.61
CA PRO A 318 -9.32 -23.50 -9.35
C PRO A 318 -9.34 -22.61 -8.10
N TYR A 319 -9.83 -21.39 -8.25
CA TYR A 319 -9.99 -20.42 -7.17
C TYR A 319 -11.45 -19.95 -7.10
N GLU A 320 -12.00 -19.90 -5.89
CA GLU A 320 -13.31 -19.32 -5.64
C GLU A 320 -13.16 -17.80 -5.49
N ALA A 321 -13.42 -17.07 -6.57
CA ALA A 321 -13.30 -15.62 -6.58
C ALA A 321 -14.21 -14.96 -5.53
N ARG A 322 -13.67 -13.99 -4.79
CA ARG A 322 -14.48 -13.12 -3.92
C ARG A 322 -15.34 -12.19 -4.78
N GLU A 323 -16.53 -11.87 -4.28
CA GLU A 323 -17.42 -10.91 -4.93
C GLU A 323 -17.01 -9.46 -4.65
N GLU A 324 -16.32 -9.24 -3.53
CA GLU A 324 -16.03 -7.90 -3.01
C GLU A 324 -14.76 -7.82 -2.16
N ILE A 325 -14.28 -6.58 -2.01
CA ILE A 325 -13.25 -6.20 -1.05
C ILE A 325 -13.72 -4.98 -0.26
N HIS A 326 -13.02 -4.71 0.85
CA HIS A 326 -13.29 -3.57 1.72
C HIS A 326 -12.05 -2.68 1.83
N ALA A 327 -12.29 -1.39 1.97
CA ALA A 327 -11.27 -0.40 2.31
C ALA A 327 -11.78 0.56 3.36
N GLU A 328 -10.88 1.09 4.18
CA GLU A 328 -11.22 1.97 5.27
C GLU A 328 -10.17 3.03 5.56
N MET A 329 -10.62 4.10 6.20
CA MET A 329 -9.77 5.07 6.84
C MET A 329 -10.45 5.56 8.11
N THR A 330 -9.69 5.83 9.16
CA THR A 330 -10.23 6.43 10.39
C THR A 330 -9.47 7.72 10.71
N TRP A 331 -8.14 7.65 10.74
CA TRP A 331 -7.27 8.81 10.97
C TRP A 331 -6.17 8.88 9.93
N HIS A 332 -5.90 10.09 9.41
CA HIS A 332 -4.61 10.43 8.80
C HIS A 332 -4.05 11.63 9.58
N ASP A 333 -3.95 12.82 8.96
CA ASP A 333 -3.63 14.08 9.64
C ASP A 333 -4.85 14.61 10.43
N MET A 334 -6.05 14.18 10.04
CA MET A 334 -7.32 14.54 10.65
C MET A 334 -8.20 13.29 10.84
N TYR A 335 -9.20 13.42 11.71
CA TYR A 335 -10.26 12.42 11.83
C TYR A 335 -11.07 12.36 10.54
N ASN A 336 -10.98 11.24 9.83
CA ASN A 336 -11.65 11.02 8.56
C ASN A 336 -12.15 9.57 8.44
N PRO A 337 -13.17 9.18 9.25
CA PRO A 337 -13.78 7.87 9.16
C PRO A 337 -14.54 7.69 7.83
N ILE A 338 -14.05 6.75 7.02
CA ILE A 338 -14.59 6.30 5.74
C ILE A 338 -14.57 4.78 5.74
N ARG A 339 -15.64 4.16 5.24
CA ARG A 339 -15.69 2.73 4.92
C ARG A 339 -16.17 2.55 3.49
N ALA A 340 -15.60 1.58 2.78
CA ALA A 340 -15.94 1.32 1.39
C ALA A 340 -16.03 -0.17 1.12
N ILE A 341 -16.94 -0.52 0.21
CA ILE A 341 -17.11 -1.86 -0.34
C ILE A 341 -17.03 -1.77 -1.86
N ARG A 342 -16.22 -2.63 -2.47
CA ARG A 342 -15.98 -2.63 -3.91
C ARG A 342 -16.17 -4.03 -4.46
N THR A 343 -17.05 -4.14 -5.44
CA THR A 343 -17.26 -5.31 -6.28
C THR A 343 -16.55 -5.15 -7.63
N GLU A 344 -16.71 -6.11 -8.54
CA GLU A 344 -16.18 -6.01 -9.90
C GLU A 344 -16.69 -4.75 -10.64
N ARG A 345 -17.96 -4.36 -10.42
CA ARG A 345 -18.64 -3.29 -11.16
C ARG A 345 -18.98 -2.07 -10.31
N PHE A 346 -19.36 -2.25 -9.05
CA PHE A 346 -19.84 -1.16 -8.22
C PHE A 346 -18.92 -0.91 -7.03
N LYS A 347 -18.83 0.35 -6.62
CA LYS A 347 -18.21 0.73 -5.36
C LYS A 347 -19.13 1.65 -4.57
N TYR A 348 -19.35 1.31 -3.32
CA TYR A 348 -20.09 2.12 -2.37
C TYR A 348 -19.14 2.64 -1.28
N ILE A 349 -19.21 3.93 -0.99
CA ILE A 349 -18.42 4.58 0.05
C ILE A 349 -19.38 5.25 1.03
N ARG A 350 -19.16 4.98 2.32
CA ARG A 350 -19.84 5.63 3.44
C ARG A 350 -18.86 6.54 4.16
N ASN A 351 -19.19 7.83 4.20
CA ASN A 351 -18.43 8.83 4.92
C ASN A 351 -19.12 9.10 6.26
N PHE A 352 -18.38 9.06 7.37
CA PHE A 352 -18.94 9.24 8.71
C PHE A 352 -18.57 10.61 9.32
N TRP A 353 -17.92 11.48 8.54
CA TRP A 353 -17.47 12.78 9.01
C TRP A 353 -17.63 13.90 7.99
N TYR A 354 -17.76 15.12 8.51
CA TYR A 354 -17.96 16.36 7.74
C TYR A 354 -16.62 16.92 7.28
N LEU A 355 -16.11 16.40 6.18
CA LEU A 355 -14.95 16.94 5.48
C LEU A 355 -15.32 17.37 4.06
N HIS A 356 -14.41 18.12 3.46
CA HIS A 356 -14.45 18.44 2.04
C HIS A 356 -14.38 17.17 1.19
N HIS A 357 -15.08 17.16 0.05
CA HIS A 357 -15.16 16.05 -0.89
C HIS A 357 -13.78 15.57 -1.35
N VAL A 358 -12.88 16.52 -1.61
CA VAL A 358 -11.46 16.23 -1.80
C VAL A 358 -10.72 16.52 -0.50
N TYR A 359 -10.50 15.48 0.30
CA TYR A 359 -9.57 15.53 1.43
C TYR A 359 -8.13 15.50 0.89
N LEU A 360 -7.30 16.42 1.36
CA LEU A 360 -5.88 16.48 1.01
C LEU A 360 -5.07 16.21 2.28
N PRO A 361 -4.39 15.06 2.38
CA PRO A 361 -3.34 14.84 3.36
C PRO A 361 -2.29 15.95 3.31
N ARG A 362 -1.56 16.19 4.40
CA ARG A 362 -0.65 17.34 4.56
C ARG A 362 0.40 17.46 3.45
N ASP A 363 0.98 16.34 3.04
CA ASP A 363 1.99 16.24 1.98
C ASP A 363 1.40 16.60 0.60
N VAL A 364 0.22 16.07 0.27
CA VAL A 364 -0.52 16.43 -0.95
C VAL A 364 -1.00 17.88 -0.89
N PHE A 365 -1.43 18.36 0.27
CA PHE A 365 -1.89 19.73 0.45
C PHE A 365 -0.77 20.75 0.15
N ALA A 366 0.47 20.43 0.54
CA ALA A 366 1.63 21.27 0.30
C ALA A 366 2.08 21.29 -1.17
N SER A 367 1.66 20.33 -1.99
CA SER A 367 2.14 20.16 -3.37
C SER A 367 1.51 21.12 -4.38
N GLU A 368 2.11 21.17 -5.58
CA GLU A 368 1.60 21.93 -6.71
C GLU A 368 0.23 21.38 -7.15
N ALA A 369 0.08 20.05 -7.26
CA ALA A 369 -1.19 19.42 -7.58
C ALA A 369 -2.27 19.74 -6.53
N GLY A 370 -1.93 19.68 -5.24
CA GLY A 370 -2.84 20.06 -4.17
C GLY A 370 -3.28 21.51 -4.27
N ARG A 371 -2.35 22.44 -4.57
CA ARG A 371 -2.67 23.85 -4.76
C ARG A 371 -3.62 24.07 -5.95
N GLU A 372 -3.30 23.51 -7.11
CA GLU A 372 -4.09 23.73 -8.33
C GLU A 372 -5.49 23.14 -8.23
N VAL A 373 -5.67 22.00 -7.56
CA VAL A 373 -7.02 21.46 -7.30
C VAL A 373 -7.83 22.38 -6.39
N ARG A 374 -7.22 22.94 -5.33
CA ARG A 374 -7.91 23.91 -4.46
C ARG A 374 -8.28 25.21 -5.18
N GLU A 375 -7.51 25.61 -6.18
CA GLU A 375 -7.78 26.81 -6.99
C GLU A 375 -8.83 26.55 -8.09
N ALA A 376 -8.87 25.33 -8.64
CA ALA A 376 -9.76 24.96 -9.73
C ALA A 376 -11.16 24.54 -9.25
N GLU A 377 -11.24 23.83 -8.14
CA GLU A 377 -12.48 23.24 -7.62
C GLU A 377 -12.97 24.03 -6.41
N ALA A 378 -14.22 24.49 -6.45
CA ALA A 378 -14.92 24.73 -5.20
C ALA A 378 -14.98 23.37 -4.49
N VAL A 379 -14.42 23.23 -3.29
CA VAL A 379 -14.42 21.93 -2.62
C VAL A 379 -15.72 21.80 -1.83
N PRO A 380 -16.77 21.13 -2.34
CA PRO A 380 -18.00 20.96 -1.58
C PRO A 380 -17.74 20.07 -0.36
N LEU A 381 -18.69 20.05 0.57
CA LEU A 381 -18.71 18.99 1.56
C LEU A 381 -18.93 17.65 0.86
N ARG A 382 -18.25 16.63 1.35
CA ARG A 382 -18.41 15.25 0.86
C ARG A 382 -19.82 14.75 1.20
N PRO A 383 -20.51 14.06 0.26
CA PRO A 383 -21.76 13.39 0.59
C PRO A 383 -21.54 12.25 1.60
N PHE A 384 -22.56 11.93 2.39
CA PHE A 384 -22.47 10.80 3.33
C PHE A 384 -22.43 9.44 2.61
N GLU A 385 -23.06 9.35 1.45
CA GLU A 385 -23.11 8.14 0.63
C GLU A 385 -22.62 8.46 -0.78
N GLU A 386 -21.75 7.60 -1.28
CA GLU A 386 -21.29 7.62 -2.66
C GLU A 386 -21.49 6.24 -3.26
N LEU A 387 -22.00 6.19 -4.50
CA LEU A 387 -22.08 4.97 -5.28
C LEU A 387 -21.52 5.27 -6.67
N TYR A 388 -20.66 4.39 -7.15
CA TYR A 388 -20.07 4.47 -8.48
C TYR A 388 -20.32 3.20 -9.28
N ASP A 389 -20.83 3.33 -10.50
CA ASP A 389 -20.80 2.28 -11.52
C ASP A 389 -19.49 2.39 -12.29
N LEU A 390 -18.53 1.54 -11.95
CA LEU A 390 -17.16 1.57 -12.48
C LEU A 390 -17.10 1.17 -13.96
N ARG A 391 -18.17 0.61 -14.52
CA ARG A 391 -18.27 0.35 -15.96
C ARG A 391 -18.74 1.59 -16.73
N GLU A 392 -19.64 2.40 -16.15
CA GLU A 392 -20.11 3.65 -16.76
C GLU A 392 -19.15 4.82 -16.49
N GLY A 393 -18.56 4.88 -15.29
CA GLY A 393 -17.66 5.96 -14.83
C GLY A 393 -16.44 5.42 -14.08
N PRO A 394 -15.41 4.92 -14.78
CA PRO A 394 -14.23 4.29 -14.16
C PRO A 394 -13.36 5.27 -13.34
N THR A 395 -13.52 6.57 -13.54
CA THR A 395 -12.81 7.64 -12.81
C THR A 395 -13.49 8.07 -11.51
N GLU A 396 -14.69 7.54 -11.23
CA GLU A 396 -15.46 7.84 -10.01
C GLU A 396 -15.78 9.32 -9.82
N MET A 397 -15.97 10.03 -10.93
CA MET A 397 -16.36 11.45 -10.92
C MET A 397 -17.88 11.64 -10.76
N ASP A 398 -18.66 10.66 -11.21
CA ASP A 398 -20.12 10.71 -11.21
C ASP A 398 -20.69 9.86 -10.06
N ASN A 399 -21.02 10.50 -8.93
CA ASN A 399 -21.71 9.83 -7.83
C ASN A 399 -23.18 9.57 -8.21
N VAL A 400 -23.55 8.31 -8.38
CA VAL A 400 -24.89 7.86 -8.81
C VAL A 400 -25.79 7.46 -7.63
N ALA A 401 -25.41 7.76 -6.38
CA ALA A 401 -26.16 7.34 -5.19
C ALA A 401 -27.61 7.83 -5.14
N ASP A 402 -27.90 9.01 -5.69
CA ASP A 402 -29.23 9.62 -5.72
C ASP A 402 -30.04 9.26 -6.98
N GLU A 403 -29.48 8.48 -7.90
CA GLU A 403 -30.17 8.06 -9.12
C GLU A 403 -31.13 6.87 -8.84
N PRO A 404 -32.44 6.99 -9.11
CA PRO A 404 -33.42 5.94 -8.78
C PRO A 404 -33.15 4.57 -9.40
N ARG A 405 -32.43 4.49 -10.53
CA ARG A 405 -32.08 3.22 -11.18
C ARG A 405 -31.06 2.39 -10.39
N TYR A 406 -30.33 3.01 -9.46
CA TYR A 406 -29.31 2.36 -8.64
C TYR A 406 -29.73 2.12 -7.19
N ASP A 407 -30.97 2.47 -6.80
CA ASP A 407 -31.43 2.43 -5.41
C ASP A 407 -31.31 1.05 -4.76
N ASP A 408 -31.68 -0.02 -5.48
CA ASP A 408 -31.57 -1.39 -4.96
C ASP A 408 -30.11 -1.79 -4.76
N ARG A 409 -29.24 -1.44 -5.71
CA ARG A 409 -27.80 -1.74 -5.62
C ARG A 409 -27.13 -0.94 -4.50
N ARG A 410 -27.50 0.33 -4.32
CA ARG A 410 -27.03 1.17 -3.22
C ARG A 410 -27.38 0.56 -1.87
N ARG A 411 -28.65 0.17 -1.69
CA ARG A 411 -29.12 -0.43 -0.42
C ARG A 411 -28.46 -1.78 -0.14
N GLU A 412 -28.27 -2.61 -1.17
CA GLU A 412 -27.57 -3.89 -1.05
C GLU A 412 -26.12 -3.68 -0.56
N LEU A 413 -25.35 -2.82 -1.24
CA LEU A 413 -23.95 -2.59 -0.87
C LEU A 413 -23.82 -1.86 0.47
N ALA A 414 -24.74 -0.95 0.79
CA ALA A 414 -24.77 -0.32 2.11
C ALA A 414 -25.01 -1.34 3.23
N ALA A 415 -25.91 -2.31 3.01
CA ALA A 415 -26.16 -3.38 3.96
C ALA A 415 -24.94 -4.30 4.10
N ARG A 416 -24.35 -4.77 2.99
CA ARG A 416 -23.15 -5.61 3.01
C ARG A 416 -21.95 -4.92 3.68
N LEU A 417 -21.78 -3.61 3.46
CA LEU A 417 -20.72 -2.85 4.13
C LEU A 417 -20.97 -2.79 5.63
N HIS A 418 -22.20 -2.55 6.06
CA HIS A 418 -22.57 -2.56 7.47
C HIS A 418 -22.40 -3.95 8.10
N ASP A 419 -22.80 -5.02 7.39
CA ASP A 419 -22.64 -6.39 7.85
C ASP A 419 -21.16 -6.73 8.05
N TRP A 420 -20.28 -6.35 7.10
CA TRP A 420 -18.84 -6.47 7.28
C TRP A 420 -18.35 -5.71 8.52
N MET A 421 -18.77 -4.45 8.72
CA MET A 421 -18.41 -3.69 9.93
C MET A 421 -18.84 -4.40 11.22
N VAL A 422 -20.00 -5.06 11.23
CA VAL A 422 -20.48 -5.83 12.39
C VAL A 422 -19.67 -7.13 12.56
N GLU A 423 -19.40 -7.85 11.47
CA GLU A 423 -18.66 -9.11 11.48
C GLU A 423 -17.20 -8.96 11.93
N THR A 424 -16.61 -7.78 11.69
CA THR A 424 -15.23 -7.46 12.06
C THR A 424 -15.12 -6.61 13.33
N ASP A 425 -16.22 -6.45 14.08
CA ASP A 425 -16.27 -5.66 15.32
C ASP A 425 -15.72 -4.23 15.16
N ASP A 426 -16.13 -3.53 14.10
CA ASP A 426 -15.66 -2.18 13.79
C ASP A 426 -16.05 -1.18 14.90
N PRO A 427 -15.08 -0.60 15.63
CA PRO A 427 -15.34 0.29 16.77
C PRO A 427 -16.08 1.57 16.38
N LEU A 428 -16.13 1.91 15.08
CA LEU A 428 -16.91 3.05 14.59
C LEU A 428 -18.41 2.86 14.80
N LEU A 429 -18.89 1.62 14.95
CA LEU A 429 -20.29 1.31 15.26
C LEU A 429 -20.68 1.74 16.69
N ASP A 430 -19.71 1.79 17.61
CA ASP A 430 -19.92 2.20 19.01
C ASP A 430 -19.78 3.71 19.23
N GLY A 431 -19.14 4.42 18.30
CA GLY A 431 -19.03 5.87 18.31
C GLY A 431 -17.74 6.41 17.69
N PRO A 432 -17.46 7.71 17.90
CA PRO A 432 -16.23 8.31 17.42
C PRO A 432 -15.00 7.64 18.03
N ILE A 433 -13.95 7.49 17.22
CA ILE A 433 -12.68 6.88 17.60
C ILE A 433 -11.66 8.00 17.79
N PRO A 434 -11.54 8.63 18.98
CA PRO A 434 -10.49 9.62 19.22
C PRO A 434 -9.11 8.95 19.22
N PRO A 435 -8.01 9.67 18.92
CA PRO A 435 -6.68 9.09 19.01
C PRO A 435 -6.36 8.78 20.48
N GLY A 436 -5.43 7.84 20.71
CA GLY A 436 -4.86 7.61 22.03
C GLY A 436 -4.37 8.92 22.64
N GLY A 437 -4.73 9.20 23.89
CA GLY A 437 -4.35 10.45 24.56
C GLY A 437 -5.15 11.69 24.16
N PHE A 438 -6.29 11.56 23.48
CA PHE A 438 -7.19 12.70 23.22
C PHE A 438 -7.56 13.50 24.47
N SER A 439 -7.78 12.82 25.60
CA SER A 439 -8.00 13.43 26.90
C SER A 439 -6.79 14.22 27.42
N SER A 440 -5.56 13.77 27.17
CA SER A 440 -4.33 14.51 27.48
C SER A 440 -4.08 15.68 26.53
N ILE A 441 -4.52 15.57 25.26
CA ILE A 441 -4.43 16.65 24.25
C ILE A 441 -5.43 17.78 24.55
N MET A 442 -6.60 17.42 25.08
CA MET A 442 -7.66 18.36 25.47
C MET A 442 -7.56 18.84 26.93
N ALA A 443 -6.63 18.29 27.73
CA ALA A 443 -6.38 18.78 29.07
C ALA A 443 -5.85 20.21 28.99
N TRP A 444 -6.59 21.16 29.56
CA TRP A 444 -6.21 22.56 29.62
C TRP A 444 -4.89 22.71 30.41
N PRO A 445 -3.96 23.61 30.01
CA PRO A 445 -2.62 23.66 30.58
C PRO A 445 -2.66 24.33 31.95
N ASP A 446 -2.93 23.57 33.02
CA ASP A 446 -2.73 24.04 34.39
C ASP A 446 -2.39 22.93 35.42
N GLU A 447 -2.01 21.72 34.97
CA GLU A 447 -1.51 20.66 35.88
C GLU A 447 -0.18 20.05 35.43
N ALA A 448 0.67 20.86 34.79
CA ALA A 448 2.09 20.56 34.63
C ALA A 448 2.92 21.57 35.45
N THR A 449 2.99 21.34 36.77
CA THR A 449 4.06 21.84 37.64
C THR A 449 4.66 20.70 38.43
#